data_AF-A0A0J7L3E1-F1
#
_entry.id   AF-A0A0J7L3E1-F1
#
_cell.length_a   1.000
_cell.length_b   1.000
_cell.length_c   1.000
_cell.angle_alpha   90.00
_cell.angle_beta   90.00
_cell.angle_gamma   90.00
#
_symmetry.space_group_name_H-M   'P 1'
#
loop_
_entity.id
_entity.type
_entity.pdbx_description
1 polymer ?
#
loop_
_entity_poly.entity_id
_entity_poly.type
_entity_poly.pdbx_seq_one_letter_code
_entity_poly.pdbx_strand_id
1 'polypeptide(L)'
;MDLNNDLDQHLLHQFSCLGTTDKDDLVKQLQKLLADSHLNETTAAFFLDMNNWNLQAAICSYIDFGNPFNTPCMTLICDSTIGEGEAVPPNTNFQKSWRVQNSGTEIWPSGIHLQHSSGVQMGCARIPVPPLAPKETTELSVTLKSPAETGVHQSKWRMMTSNGVYFGDIIWVIITVHECGTLAVTQQLHQLSTQSNDVQMC
;
A
#
# COMPACT_ATOMS: atom_id res chain seq x y z
N MET A 1 15.42 65.35 -9.02
CA MET A 1 13.94 65.32 -9.15
C MET A 1 13.56 63.92 -8.74
N ASP A 2 13.49 63.67 -7.43
CA ASP A 2 13.51 62.32 -6.85
C ASP A 2 12.30 62.08 -5.95
N LEU A 3 11.19 62.77 -6.23
CA LEU A 3 9.93 62.56 -5.49
C LEU A 3 9.03 61.49 -6.09
N ASN A 4 9.24 61.07 -7.35
CA ASN A 4 8.40 60.04 -7.97
C ASN A 4 8.83 58.62 -7.61
N ASN A 5 10.13 58.35 -7.49
CA ASN A 5 10.59 56.98 -7.25
C ASN A 5 10.30 56.50 -5.81
N ASP A 6 10.39 57.39 -4.82
CA ASP A 6 10.00 57.06 -3.44
C ASP A 6 8.48 56.89 -3.29
N LEU A 7 7.68 57.69 -4.00
CA LEU A 7 6.22 57.57 -3.98
C LEU A 7 5.75 56.29 -4.67
N ASP A 8 6.35 55.90 -5.79
CA ASP A 8 6.08 54.65 -6.48
C ASP A 8 6.53 53.42 -5.67
N GLN A 9 7.69 53.49 -4.98
CA GLN A 9 8.14 52.41 -4.10
C GLN A 9 7.29 52.30 -2.84
N HIS A 10 6.83 53.42 -2.27
CA HIS A 10 5.93 53.42 -1.12
C HIS A 10 4.51 52.97 -1.50
N LEU A 11 4.03 53.32 -2.69
CA LEU A 11 2.78 52.81 -3.25
C LEU A 11 2.89 51.31 -3.58
N LEU A 12 3.99 50.85 -4.19
CA LEU A 12 4.23 49.42 -4.46
C LEU A 12 4.34 48.61 -3.15
N HIS A 13 4.92 49.17 -2.10
CA HIS A 13 4.90 48.58 -0.76
C HIS A 13 3.49 48.60 -0.13
N GLN A 14 2.73 49.69 -0.28
CA GLN A 14 1.33 49.74 0.17
C GLN A 14 0.41 48.81 -0.64
N PHE A 15 0.72 48.56 -1.92
CA PHE A 15 0.04 47.60 -2.78
C PHE A 15 0.48 46.15 -2.52
N SER A 16 1.72 45.92 -2.04
CA SER A 16 2.11 44.61 -1.51
C SER A 16 1.38 44.31 -0.18
N CYS A 17 1.05 45.35 0.59
CA CYS A 17 0.16 45.27 1.74
C CYS A 17 -1.34 45.25 1.39
N LEU A 18 -1.75 45.38 0.12
CA LEU A 18 -3.14 45.20 -0.34
C LEU A 18 -3.51 43.73 -0.65
N GLY A 19 -2.65 42.79 -0.24
CA GLY A 19 -3.02 41.39 -0.02
C GLY A 19 -3.74 41.18 1.31
N THR A 20 -4.61 42.09 1.76
CA THR A 20 -5.46 41.90 2.95
C THR A 20 -6.69 41.08 2.58
N THR A 21 -6.48 39.83 2.19
CA THR A 21 -7.51 38.80 2.39
C THR A 21 -6.91 37.81 3.37
N ASP A 22 -7.11 38.17 4.63
CA ASP A 22 -6.95 37.45 5.89
C ASP A 22 -6.18 36.12 5.79
N LYS A 23 -4.90 36.18 6.13
CA LYS A 23 -4.09 35.01 6.45
C LYS A 23 -4.82 34.11 7.47
N ASP A 24 -5.46 34.73 8.46
CA ASP A 24 -6.30 34.05 9.44
C ASP A 24 -7.55 33.40 8.83
N ASP A 25 -8.17 34.00 7.81
CA ASP A 25 -9.31 33.40 7.09
C ASP A 25 -8.85 32.28 6.15
N LEU A 26 -7.66 32.37 5.55
CA LEU A 26 -7.07 31.26 4.79
C LEU A 26 -6.76 30.08 5.70
N VAL A 27 -6.25 30.34 6.91
CA VAL A 27 -6.05 29.31 7.94
C VAL A 27 -7.39 28.68 8.35
N LYS A 28 -8.42 29.49 8.64
CA LYS A 28 -9.77 28.99 8.94
C LYS A 28 -10.39 28.22 7.78
N GLN A 29 -10.19 28.66 6.54
CA GLN A 29 -10.69 27.97 5.34
C GLN A 29 -10.00 26.62 5.16
N LEU A 30 -8.68 26.57 5.32
CA LEU A 30 -7.90 25.33 5.29
C LEU A 30 -8.40 24.35 6.36
N GLN A 31 -8.56 24.81 7.61
CA GLN A 31 -9.08 24.00 8.70
C GLN A 31 -10.52 23.53 8.46
N LYS A 32 -11.40 24.38 7.90
CA LYS A 32 -12.78 24.03 7.59
C LYS A 32 -12.91 23.02 6.45
N LEU A 33 -12.06 23.14 5.43
CA LEU A 33 -12.03 22.19 4.31
C LEU A 33 -11.44 20.83 4.70
N LEU A 34 -10.62 20.79 5.76
CA LEU A 34 -9.95 19.61 6.28
C LEU A 34 -10.51 19.19 7.66
N ALA A 35 -11.77 19.54 7.95
CA ALA A 35 -12.38 19.41 9.28
C ALA A 35 -12.33 17.99 9.89
N ASP A 36 -12.21 16.95 9.07
CA ASP A 36 -12.12 15.55 9.54
C ASP A 36 -10.75 15.19 10.15
N SER A 37 -9.73 16.04 9.97
CA SER A 37 -8.31 15.70 10.25
C SER A 37 -7.70 16.38 11.50
N HIS A 38 -8.51 17.08 12.31
CA HIS A 38 -8.04 17.83 13.49
C HIS A 38 -6.79 18.72 13.22
N LEU A 39 -6.79 19.40 12.07
CA LEU A 39 -5.70 20.31 11.68
C LEU A 39 -5.58 21.47 12.67
N ASN A 40 -4.49 21.51 13.43
CA ASN A 40 -4.20 22.64 14.32
C ASN A 40 -3.80 23.90 13.51
N GLU A 41 -4.03 25.07 14.11
CA GLU A 41 -3.80 26.37 13.47
C GLU A 41 -2.34 26.58 13.05
N THR A 42 -1.40 26.11 13.86
CA THR A 42 0.04 26.19 13.61
C THR A 42 0.46 25.39 12.37
N THR A 43 -0.09 24.18 12.21
CA THR A 43 0.16 23.29 11.09
C THR A 43 -0.50 23.84 9.83
N ALA A 44 -1.72 24.38 9.94
CA ALA A 44 -2.40 25.06 8.84
C ALA A 44 -1.58 26.25 8.31
N ALA A 45 -1.12 27.12 9.22
CA ALA A 45 -0.28 28.26 8.88
C ALA A 45 1.06 27.84 8.27
N PHE A 46 1.68 26.76 8.76
CA PHE A 46 2.92 26.22 8.19
C PHE A 46 2.76 25.78 6.73
N PHE A 47 1.70 25.03 6.40
CA PHE A 47 1.47 24.58 5.01
C PHE A 47 1.11 25.73 4.08
N LEU A 48 0.36 26.72 4.58
CA LEU A 48 0.10 27.95 3.82
C LEU A 48 1.39 28.71 3.57
N ASP A 49 2.23 28.88 4.59
CA ASP A 49 3.50 29.61 4.46
C ASP A 49 4.46 28.91 3.47
N MET A 50 4.59 27.59 3.57
CA MET A 50 5.39 26.75 2.65
C MET A 50 4.90 26.83 1.19
N ASN A 51 3.63 27.21 0.98
CA ASN A 51 3.00 27.31 -0.33
C ASN A 51 2.68 28.77 -0.72
N ASN A 52 3.42 29.75 -0.20
CA ASN A 52 3.24 31.18 -0.50
C ASN A 52 1.80 31.67 -0.28
N TRP A 53 1.14 31.17 0.77
CA TRP A 53 -0.24 31.47 1.15
C TRP A 53 -1.28 31.10 0.08
N ASN A 54 -0.94 30.17 -0.82
CA ASN A 54 -1.89 29.61 -1.77
C ASN A 54 -2.69 28.47 -1.11
N LEU A 55 -3.98 28.70 -0.87
CA LEU A 55 -4.86 27.74 -0.22
C LEU A 55 -4.91 26.39 -0.94
N GLN A 56 -5.05 26.40 -2.27
CA GLN A 56 -5.15 25.16 -3.05
C GLN A 56 -3.85 24.34 -2.98
N ALA A 57 -2.70 24.99 -3.13
CA ALA A 57 -1.40 24.33 -3.04
C ALA A 57 -1.09 23.85 -1.60
N ALA A 58 -1.54 24.59 -0.59
CA ALA A 58 -1.47 24.17 0.81
C ALA A 58 -2.38 22.98 1.11
N ILE A 59 -3.59 22.93 0.53
CA ILE A 59 -4.49 21.76 0.61
C ILE A 59 -3.83 20.55 -0.06
N CYS A 60 -3.32 20.71 -1.28
CA CYS A 60 -2.61 19.62 -1.97
C CYS A 60 -1.40 19.16 -1.14
N SER A 61 -0.57 20.08 -0.67
CA SER A 61 0.58 19.76 0.17
C SER A 61 0.18 19.12 1.50
N TYR A 62 -0.91 19.54 2.13
CA TYR A 62 -1.41 18.92 3.36
C TYR A 62 -2.04 17.56 3.10
N ILE A 63 -2.69 17.33 1.96
CA ILE A 63 -3.20 16.00 1.59
C ILE A 63 -2.02 15.09 1.25
N ASP A 64 -1.04 15.60 0.52
CA ASP A 64 0.19 14.89 0.16
C ASP A 64 1.09 14.63 1.39
N PHE A 65 1.07 15.53 2.39
CA PHE A 65 1.79 15.42 3.67
C PHE A 65 0.97 14.76 4.79
N GLY A 66 -0.35 14.76 4.69
CA GLY A 66 -1.28 14.03 5.54
C GLY A 66 -1.42 12.57 5.11
N ASN A 67 -0.82 12.20 3.98
CA ASN A 67 -0.80 10.84 3.44
C ASN A 67 0.59 10.16 3.19
N PRO A 68 1.75 10.60 3.74
CA PRO A 68 2.98 9.83 3.78
C PRO A 68 3.28 9.23 5.18
N PHE A 69 2.48 9.52 6.22
CA PHE A 69 2.69 8.94 7.57
C PHE A 69 1.87 7.69 7.88
N ASN A 70 0.81 7.40 7.12
CA ASN A 70 -0.05 6.23 7.35
C ASN A 70 -0.11 5.28 6.15
N THR A 71 0.82 5.38 5.19
CA THR A 71 0.96 4.31 4.21
C THR A 71 1.50 3.10 4.97
N PRO A 72 0.73 2.01 5.09
CA PRO A 72 1.16 0.85 5.87
C PRO A 72 2.46 0.27 5.30
N CYS A 73 3.26 -0.37 6.14
CA CYS A 73 4.49 -1.04 5.71
C CYS A 73 4.33 -2.55 5.86
N MET A 74 4.80 -3.29 4.87
CA MET A 74 4.84 -4.75 4.90
C MET A 74 6.22 -5.22 4.47
N THR A 75 6.76 -6.18 5.22
CA THR A 75 7.99 -6.90 4.86
C THR A 75 7.70 -8.39 4.68
N LEU A 76 8.21 -8.98 3.60
CA LEU A 76 8.15 -10.41 3.37
C LEU A 76 9.18 -11.11 4.25
N ILE A 77 8.73 -11.99 5.14
CA ILE A 77 9.60 -12.74 6.05
C ILE A 77 10.02 -14.07 5.41
N CYS A 78 9.08 -14.77 4.82
CA CYS A 78 9.32 -16.08 4.23
C CYS A 78 8.34 -16.33 3.08
N ASP A 79 8.86 -16.80 1.96
CA ASP A 79 8.07 -17.43 0.93
C ASP A 79 8.12 -18.94 1.18
N SER A 80 6.96 -19.57 1.33
CA SER A 80 6.84 -21.01 1.55
C SER A 80 5.94 -21.67 0.51
N THR A 81 6.37 -22.81 0.00
CA THR A 81 5.53 -23.66 -0.85
C THR A 81 5.82 -25.11 -0.52
N ILE A 82 4.78 -25.86 -0.18
CA ILE A 82 4.92 -27.31 -0.02
C ILE A 82 5.24 -27.92 -1.39
N GLY A 83 6.39 -28.61 -1.47
CA GLY A 83 6.99 -29.11 -2.71
C GLY A 83 7.83 -28.06 -3.46
N GLU A 84 8.44 -27.10 -2.75
CA GLU A 84 9.35 -26.12 -3.34
C GLU A 84 10.41 -26.77 -4.25
N GLY A 85 10.60 -26.19 -5.44
CA GLY A 85 11.50 -26.71 -6.47
C GLY A 85 10.87 -27.74 -7.41
N GLU A 86 9.71 -28.31 -7.07
CA GLU A 86 8.96 -29.18 -7.97
C GLU A 86 8.23 -28.38 -9.06
N ALA A 87 8.09 -29.00 -10.24
CA ALA A 87 7.27 -28.45 -11.29
C ALA A 87 5.78 -28.70 -11.02
N VAL A 88 4.94 -27.82 -11.56
CA VAL A 88 3.47 -27.92 -11.50
C VAL A 88 2.98 -28.46 -12.85
N PRO A 89 2.09 -29.46 -12.90
CA PRO A 89 1.44 -29.83 -14.15
C PRO A 89 0.63 -28.66 -14.72
N PRO A 90 0.38 -28.63 -16.04
CA PRO A 90 -0.51 -27.63 -16.64
C PRO A 90 -1.91 -27.62 -16.03
N ASN A 91 -2.58 -26.47 -16.03
CA ASN A 91 -3.97 -26.30 -15.59
C ASN A 91 -4.30 -26.84 -14.19
N THR A 92 -3.32 -26.85 -13.29
CA THR A 92 -3.40 -27.54 -12.00
C THR A 92 -3.44 -26.55 -10.86
N ASN A 93 -4.30 -26.83 -9.87
CA ASN A 93 -4.39 -26.01 -8.67
C ASN A 93 -3.25 -26.34 -7.71
N PHE A 94 -2.64 -25.31 -7.13
CA PHE A 94 -1.65 -25.43 -6.06
C PHE A 94 -1.81 -24.27 -5.08
N GLN A 95 -1.39 -24.48 -3.84
CA GLN A 95 -1.38 -23.47 -2.80
C GLN A 95 0.00 -22.81 -2.72
N LYS A 96 0.00 -21.49 -2.59
CA LYS A 96 1.17 -20.67 -2.30
C LYS A 96 0.94 -19.92 -1.00
N SER A 97 1.97 -19.89 -0.15
CA SER A 97 1.90 -19.27 1.16
C SER A 97 3.06 -18.32 1.39
N TRP A 98 2.80 -17.22 2.09
CA TRP A 98 3.82 -16.26 2.46
C TRP A 98 3.64 -15.83 3.89
N ARG A 99 4.73 -15.78 4.63
CA ARG A 99 4.76 -15.13 5.93
C ARG A 99 5.17 -13.67 5.75
N VAL A 100 4.29 -12.78 6.16
CA VAL A 100 4.51 -11.33 6.08
C VAL A 100 4.47 -10.71 7.47
N GLN A 101 5.12 -9.57 7.63
CA GLN A 101 5.11 -8.78 8.85
C GLN A 101 4.62 -7.36 8.57
N ASN A 102 3.85 -6.80 9.50
CA ASN A 102 3.70 -5.35 9.57
C ASN A 102 4.99 -4.73 10.11
N SER A 103 5.82 -4.21 9.20
CA SER A 103 7.09 -3.55 9.53
C SER A 103 6.93 -2.06 9.87
N GLY A 104 5.70 -1.53 9.83
CA GLY A 104 5.37 -0.14 10.14
C GLY A 104 5.24 0.14 11.64
N THR A 105 4.75 1.34 11.95
CA THR A 105 4.55 1.85 13.31
C THR A 105 3.09 1.86 13.74
N GLU A 106 2.15 1.67 12.81
CA GLU A 106 0.71 1.65 13.07
C GLU A 106 0.09 0.31 12.67
N ILE A 107 -1.10 0.03 13.20
CA ILE A 107 -1.90 -1.12 12.77
C ILE A 107 -2.32 -0.96 11.31
N TRP A 108 -2.28 -2.04 10.53
CA TRP A 108 -2.80 -2.02 9.16
C TRP A 108 -4.29 -1.66 9.13
N PRO A 109 -4.73 -0.74 8.25
CA PRO A 109 -6.14 -0.38 8.14
C PRO A 109 -7.01 -1.56 7.68
N SER A 110 -8.30 -1.50 7.99
CA SER A 110 -9.27 -2.49 7.51
C SER A 110 -9.44 -2.43 5.99
N GLY A 111 -9.75 -3.58 5.39
CA GLY A 111 -10.00 -3.67 3.94
C GLY A 111 -8.74 -3.67 3.08
N ILE A 112 -7.59 -4.01 3.66
CA ILE A 112 -6.37 -4.30 2.92
C ILE A 112 -6.49 -5.67 2.23
N HIS A 113 -5.89 -5.76 1.05
CA HIS A 113 -5.83 -6.99 0.27
C HIS A 113 -4.42 -7.19 -0.30
N LEU A 114 -4.01 -8.44 -0.48
CA LEU A 114 -2.90 -8.78 -1.35
C LEU A 114 -3.44 -8.90 -2.78
N GLN A 115 -2.84 -8.15 -3.72
CA GLN A 115 -3.38 -7.95 -5.06
C GLN A 115 -2.35 -8.34 -6.11
N HIS A 116 -2.78 -9.11 -7.11
CA HIS A 116 -2.02 -9.34 -8.34
C HIS A 116 -1.82 -8.00 -9.05
N SER A 117 -0.56 -7.68 -9.36
CA SER A 117 -0.14 -6.40 -9.93
C SER A 117 0.31 -6.50 -11.38
N SER A 118 1.02 -7.58 -11.76
CA SER A 118 1.53 -7.79 -13.12
C SER A 118 2.07 -9.21 -13.31
N GLY A 119 2.37 -9.59 -14.55
CA GLY A 119 2.77 -10.93 -14.91
C GLY A 119 1.57 -11.83 -15.22
N VAL A 120 1.76 -13.14 -15.07
CA VAL A 120 0.72 -14.12 -15.37
C VAL A 120 -0.27 -14.18 -14.22
N GLN A 121 -1.54 -13.92 -14.48
CA GLN A 121 -2.61 -14.10 -13.50
C GLN A 121 -2.97 -15.59 -13.40
N MET A 122 -2.66 -16.21 -12.27
CA MET A 122 -2.83 -17.65 -12.03
C MET A 122 -4.13 -17.95 -11.28
N GLY A 123 -5.26 -17.43 -11.79
CA GLY A 123 -6.58 -17.59 -11.17
C GLY A 123 -7.01 -16.35 -10.38
N CYS A 124 -7.09 -16.46 -9.06
CA CYS A 124 -7.53 -15.36 -8.20
C CYS A 124 -6.61 -14.14 -8.37
N ALA A 125 -7.19 -12.93 -8.35
CA ALA A 125 -6.43 -11.69 -8.47
C ALA A 125 -6.24 -10.99 -7.13
N ARG A 126 -7.00 -11.33 -6.08
CA ARG A 126 -6.91 -10.66 -4.78
C ARG A 126 -7.34 -11.55 -3.62
N ILE A 127 -6.69 -11.39 -2.47
CA ILE A 127 -7.11 -12.03 -1.21
C ILE A 127 -7.19 -10.99 -0.08
N PRO A 128 -8.19 -11.07 0.82
CA PRO A 128 -8.25 -10.19 1.97
C PRO A 128 -7.11 -10.49 2.94
N VAL A 129 -6.65 -9.44 3.62
CA VAL A 129 -5.60 -9.52 4.64
C VAL A 129 -6.15 -8.95 5.93
N PRO A 130 -6.00 -9.65 7.08
CA PRO A 130 -6.43 -9.11 8.36
C PRO A 130 -5.60 -7.87 8.75
N PRO A 131 -6.19 -6.92 9.51
CA PRO A 131 -5.43 -5.91 10.22
C PRO A 131 -4.35 -6.56 11.10
N LEU A 132 -3.14 -5.99 11.08
CA LEU A 132 -1.97 -6.50 11.79
C LEU A 132 -1.35 -5.37 12.59
N ALA A 133 -1.11 -5.59 13.88
CA ALA A 133 -0.41 -4.64 14.73
C ALA A 133 1.07 -4.50 14.32
N PRO A 134 1.75 -3.41 14.71
CA PRO A 134 3.18 -3.27 14.46
C PRO A 134 3.97 -4.48 14.95
N LYS A 135 4.89 -4.99 14.12
CA LYS A 135 5.72 -6.20 14.34
C LYS A 135 4.97 -7.53 14.33
N GLU A 136 3.64 -7.52 14.24
CA GLU A 136 2.86 -8.74 14.11
C GLU A 136 3.08 -9.40 12.74
N THR A 137 3.03 -10.73 12.72
CA THR A 137 3.25 -11.54 11.52
C THR A 137 2.01 -12.39 11.23
N THR A 138 1.70 -12.59 9.96
CA THR A 138 0.65 -13.52 9.53
C THR A 138 1.12 -14.37 8.35
N GLU A 139 0.42 -15.47 8.12
CA GLU A 139 0.59 -16.29 6.93
C GLU A 139 -0.56 -16.03 5.95
N LEU A 140 -0.21 -15.58 4.75
CA LEU A 140 -1.13 -15.35 3.65
C LEU A 140 -1.05 -16.53 2.69
N SER A 141 -2.17 -17.23 2.50
CA SER A 141 -2.25 -18.38 1.63
C SER A 141 -3.24 -18.14 0.49
N VAL A 142 -2.85 -18.50 -0.73
CA VAL A 142 -3.69 -18.39 -1.93
C VAL A 142 -3.64 -19.68 -2.73
N THR A 143 -4.81 -20.14 -3.19
CA THR A 143 -4.91 -21.21 -4.17
C THR A 143 -4.85 -20.61 -5.57
N LEU A 144 -3.85 -21.01 -6.33
CA LEU A 144 -3.57 -20.56 -7.69
C LEU A 144 -3.74 -21.73 -8.66
N LYS A 145 -3.93 -21.41 -9.94
CA LYS A 145 -3.99 -22.38 -11.04
C LYS A 145 -2.85 -22.13 -12.01
N SER A 146 -2.02 -23.14 -12.26
CA SER A 146 -0.93 -23.06 -13.23
C SER A 146 -1.46 -22.82 -14.66
N PRO A 147 -0.70 -22.09 -15.50
CA PRO A 147 -0.99 -21.95 -16.93
C PRO A 147 -1.07 -23.29 -17.66
N ALA A 148 -1.68 -23.27 -18.85
CA ALA A 148 -1.72 -24.42 -19.74
C ALA A 148 -0.38 -24.66 -20.46
N GLU A 149 0.38 -23.59 -20.69
CA GLU A 149 1.66 -23.64 -21.41
C GLU A 149 2.79 -24.03 -20.47
N THR A 150 3.62 -24.98 -20.91
CA THR A 150 4.83 -25.38 -20.20
C THR A 150 5.89 -24.29 -20.22
N GLY A 151 6.70 -24.19 -19.16
CA GLY A 151 7.77 -23.19 -19.04
C GLY A 151 7.78 -22.50 -17.68
N VAL A 152 8.65 -21.50 -17.54
CA VAL A 152 8.74 -20.69 -16.32
C VAL A 152 7.76 -19.54 -16.40
N HIS A 153 6.87 -19.46 -15.40
CA HIS A 153 5.86 -18.41 -15.30
C HIS A 153 6.04 -17.64 -14.01
N GLN A 154 5.78 -16.34 -14.08
CA GLN A 154 5.94 -15.42 -12.95
C GLN A 154 4.71 -14.54 -12.78
N SER A 155 4.29 -14.38 -11.53
CA SER A 155 3.17 -13.55 -11.10
C SER A 155 3.62 -12.62 -9.99
N LYS A 156 3.40 -11.32 -10.15
CA LYS A 156 3.83 -10.30 -9.21
C LYS A 156 2.66 -9.79 -8.38
N TRP A 157 2.82 -9.79 -7.07
CA TRP A 157 1.79 -9.45 -6.10
C TRP A 157 2.27 -8.32 -5.18
N ARG A 158 1.35 -7.50 -4.72
CA ARG A 158 1.64 -6.40 -3.81
C ARG A 158 0.46 -6.10 -2.91
N MET A 159 0.74 -5.67 -1.69
CA MET A 159 -0.29 -5.23 -0.76
C MET A 159 -0.94 -3.95 -1.28
N MET A 160 -2.26 -3.85 -1.10
CA MET A 160 -3.06 -2.72 -1.55
C MET A 160 -4.07 -2.34 -0.46
N THR A 161 -4.12 -1.05 -0.16
CA THR A 161 -5.12 -0.45 0.74
C THR A 161 -6.50 -0.38 0.06
N SER A 162 -7.55 -0.15 0.85
CA SER A 162 -8.92 0.00 0.33
C SER A 162 -9.10 1.19 -0.62
N ASN A 163 -8.26 2.22 -0.52
CA ASN A 163 -8.22 3.37 -1.44
C ASN A 163 -7.32 3.14 -2.67
N GLY A 164 -6.80 1.93 -2.89
CA GLY A 164 -6.06 1.57 -4.10
C GLY A 164 -4.56 1.90 -4.07
N VAL A 165 -4.00 2.27 -2.92
CA VAL A 165 -2.57 2.57 -2.77
C VAL A 165 -1.80 1.28 -2.52
N TYR A 166 -0.79 1.02 -3.34
CA TYR A 166 0.12 -0.11 -3.14
C TYR A 166 1.17 0.19 -2.09
N PHE A 167 1.51 -0.81 -1.27
CA PHE A 167 2.52 -0.67 -0.23
C PHE A 167 3.32 -1.95 0.03
N GLY A 168 4.40 -1.81 0.82
CA GLY A 168 5.28 -2.89 1.22
C GLY A 168 6.06 -3.56 0.09
N ASP A 169 6.73 -4.66 0.46
CA ASP A 169 7.53 -5.48 -0.43
C ASP A 169 6.72 -6.08 -1.57
N ILE A 170 7.41 -6.32 -2.68
CA ILE A 170 6.86 -7.04 -3.83
C ILE A 170 7.01 -8.54 -3.58
N ILE A 171 5.90 -9.26 -3.71
CA ILE A 171 5.86 -10.71 -3.60
C ILE A 171 5.83 -11.31 -5.01
N TRP A 172 6.60 -12.39 -5.22
CA TRP A 172 6.65 -13.11 -6.50
C TRP A 172 6.16 -14.54 -6.33
N VAL A 173 5.31 -14.97 -7.26
CA VAL A 173 5.07 -16.40 -7.51
C VAL A 173 5.88 -16.75 -8.75
N ILE A 174 6.86 -17.65 -8.62
CA ILE A 174 7.60 -18.20 -9.76
C ILE A 174 7.36 -19.70 -9.76
N ILE A 175 6.83 -20.22 -10.86
CA ILE A 175 6.60 -21.66 -11.04
C ILE A 175 7.18 -22.14 -12.36
N THR A 176 7.61 -23.39 -12.36
CA THR A 176 7.92 -24.12 -13.58
C THR A 176 6.73 -25.03 -13.89
N VAL A 177 6.09 -24.82 -15.04
CA VAL A 177 5.02 -25.67 -15.53
C VAL A 177 5.60 -26.76 -16.42
N HIS A 178 5.35 -28.03 -16.08
CA HIS A 178 5.88 -29.18 -16.80
C HIS A 178 4.92 -30.37 -16.68
N GLU A 179 4.76 -31.16 -17.74
CA GLU A 179 3.79 -32.28 -17.79
C GLU A 179 4.00 -33.31 -16.69
N CYS A 180 5.25 -33.61 -16.35
CA CYS A 180 5.62 -34.53 -15.27
C CYS A 180 5.76 -33.85 -13.89
N GLY A 181 5.16 -32.67 -13.70
CA GLY A 181 5.19 -31.97 -12.42
C GLY A 181 4.51 -32.79 -11.30
N THR A 182 5.03 -32.67 -10.08
CA THR A 182 4.53 -33.42 -8.92
C THR A 182 3.93 -32.55 -7.84
N LEU A 183 4.08 -31.21 -7.93
CA LEU A 183 3.72 -30.29 -6.85
C LEU A 183 2.33 -30.53 -6.29
N ALA A 184 1.33 -30.69 -7.17
CA ALA A 184 -0.06 -30.89 -6.76
C ALA A 184 -0.24 -32.17 -5.92
N VAL A 185 0.44 -33.24 -6.30
CA VAL A 185 0.39 -34.52 -5.57
C VAL A 185 1.10 -34.38 -4.22
N THR A 186 2.27 -33.74 -4.19
CA THR A 186 3.01 -33.47 -2.95
C THR A 186 2.16 -32.67 -1.96
N GLN A 187 1.42 -31.66 -2.43
CA GLN A 187 0.50 -30.89 -1.59
C GLN A 187 -0.70 -31.70 -1.10
N GLN A 188 -1.31 -32.52 -1.98
CA GLN A 188 -2.39 -33.41 -1.57
C GLN A 188 -1.95 -34.41 -0.50
N LEU A 189 -0.77 -35.02 -0.66
CA LEU A 189 -0.20 -35.93 0.33
C LEU A 189 0.07 -35.23 1.67
N HIS A 190 0.59 -34.00 1.63
CA HIS A 190 0.80 -33.21 2.84
C HIS A 190 -0.51 -32.92 3.58
N GLN A 191 -1.57 -32.55 2.87
CA GLN A 191 -2.90 -32.32 3.43
C GLN A 191 -3.49 -33.58 4.08
N LEU A 192 -3.29 -34.75 3.46
CA LEU A 192 -3.72 -36.03 4.04
C LEU A 192 -2.95 -36.36 5.32
N SER A 193 -1.64 -36.12 5.33
CA SER A 193 -0.79 -36.43 6.51
C SER A 193 -1.12 -35.57 7.73
N THR A 194 -1.49 -34.30 7.51
CA THR A 194 -1.87 -33.38 8.58
C THR A 194 -3.23 -33.73 9.17
N GLN A 195 -4.22 -34.04 8.32
CA GLN A 195 -5.56 -34.47 8.78
C GLN A 195 -5.53 -35.78 9.58
N SER A 196 -4.66 -36.71 9.20
CA SER A 196 -4.57 -38.00 9.90
C SER A 196 -4.00 -37.86 11.32
N ASN A 197 -3.20 -36.82 11.60
CA ASN A 197 -2.65 -36.57 12.93
C ASN A 197 -3.68 -35.93 13.89
N ASP A 198 -4.61 -35.12 13.39
CA ASP A 198 -5.68 -34.52 14.20
C ASP A 198 -6.69 -35.55 14.71
N VAL A 199 -6.92 -36.63 13.96
CA VAL A 199 -7.86 -37.71 14.36
C VAL A 199 -7.28 -38.58 15.48
N GLN A 200 -5.97 -38.56 15.70
CA GLN A 200 -5.29 -39.40 16.70
C GLN A 200 -5.06 -38.69 18.06
N MET A 201 -5.48 -37.42 18.19
CA MET A 201 -5.41 -36.62 19.43
C MET A 201 -6.78 -36.35 20.09
N CYS A 202 -7.85 -37.01 19.63
CA CYS A 202 -9.16 -37.04 20.30
C CYS A 202 -9.37 -38.36 21.05
#